data_AF-A0A0T8ZSM0-F1
#
_entry.id   AF-A0A0T8ZSM0-F1
#
_cell.length_a   1.000
_cell.length_b   1.000
_cell.length_c   1.000
_cell.angle_alpha   90.00
_cell.angle_beta   90.00
_cell.angle_gamma   90.00
#
_symmetry.space_group_name_H-M   'P 1'
#
loop_
_entity.id
_entity.type
_entity.pdbx_description
1 polymer ?
#
loop_
_entity_poly.entity_id
_entity_poly.type
_entity_poly.pdbx_seq_one_letter_code
_entity_poly.pdbx_strand_id
1 'polypeptide(L)'
;MLFVKKIERMNRNLAQGLLNIQYLIDPDVISLGGSISQNPDFIQGIKKAVDNFVDTYEEYTVAPVIQACTYHADANLYGALVNWLQEEKQW
;
A
#
# COMPACT_ATOMS: atom_id res chain seq x y z
N MET A 1 -0.76 -11.03 -23.59
CA MET A 1 0.66 -10.74 -23.33
C MET A 1 0.93 -9.29 -22.90
N LEU A 2 0.38 -8.25 -23.57
CA LEU A 2 0.62 -6.84 -23.20
C LEU A 2 0.02 -6.41 -21.84
N PHE A 3 -1.19 -6.86 -21.50
CA PHE A 3 -1.86 -6.48 -20.24
C PHE A 3 -1.12 -6.98 -19.01
N VAL A 4 -0.68 -8.24 -19.01
CA VAL A 4 0.10 -8.85 -17.92
C VAL A 4 1.37 -8.03 -17.67
N LYS A 5 2.13 -7.69 -18.73
CA LYS A 5 3.32 -6.83 -18.61
C LYS A 5 3.02 -5.45 -18.01
N LYS A 6 1.84 -4.86 -18.30
CA LYS A 6 1.45 -3.57 -17.70
C LYS A 6 1.16 -3.71 -16.21
N ILE A 7 0.49 -4.78 -15.80
CA ILE A 7 0.20 -5.08 -14.39
C ILE A 7 1.51 -5.31 -13.63
N GLU A 8 2.42 -6.12 -14.18
CA GLU A 8 3.74 -6.37 -13.58
C GLU A 8 4.53 -5.07 -13.40
N ARG A 9 4.56 -4.21 -14.43
CA ARG A 9 5.25 -2.92 -14.36
C ARG A 9 4.62 -2.01 -13.30
N MET A 10 3.30 -1.98 -13.20
CA MET A 10 2.59 -1.19 -12.18
C MET A 10 2.95 -1.69 -10.77
N ASN A 11 2.87 -2.99 -10.53
CA ASN A 11 3.20 -3.58 -9.22
C ASN A 11 4.66 -3.33 -8.83
N ARG A 12 5.59 -3.47 -9.78
CA ARG A 12 7.02 -3.18 -9.55
C ARG A 12 7.27 -1.72 -9.20
N ASN A 13 6.63 -0.79 -9.91
CA ASN A 13 6.79 0.64 -9.61
C ASN A 13 6.22 1.00 -8.23
N LEU A 14 5.07 0.42 -7.87
CA LEU A 14 4.49 0.61 -6.54
C LEU A 14 5.38 0.01 -5.45
N ALA A 15 5.88 -1.21 -5.63
CA ALA A 15 6.79 -1.85 -4.68
C ALA A 15 8.03 -0.99 -4.38
N GLN A 16 8.65 -0.41 -5.42
CA GLN A 16 9.78 0.51 -5.24
C GLN A 16 9.39 1.75 -4.43
N GLY A 17 8.24 2.35 -4.71
CA GLY A 17 7.72 3.50 -3.94
C GLY A 17 7.42 3.14 -2.47
N LEU A 18 6.88 1.95 -2.23
CA LEU A 18 6.56 1.48 -0.88
C LEU A 18 7.80 1.22 -0.04
N LEU A 19 8.84 0.62 -0.64
CA LEU A 19 10.15 0.49 0.01
C LEU A 19 10.74 1.86 0.32
N ASN A 20 10.68 2.82 -0.61
CA ASN A 20 11.14 4.17 -0.32
C ASN A 20 10.40 4.81 0.87
N ILE A 21 9.08 4.60 0.98
CA ILE A 21 8.30 5.07 2.13
C ILE A 21 8.75 4.36 3.41
N GLN A 22 8.92 3.03 3.39
CA GLN A 22 9.39 2.27 4.55
C GLN A 22 10.73 2.80 5.07
N TYR A 23 11.71 2.97 4.19
CA TYR A 23 13.05 3.41 4.57
C TYR A 23 13.15 4.89 4.91
N LEU A 24 12.14 5.70 4.55
CA LEU A 24 12.12 7.14 4.83
C LEU A 24 11.44 7.48 6.16
N ILE A 25 10.31 6.84 6.47
CA ILE A 25 9.48 7.20 7.64
C ILE A 25 9.16 6.02 8.57
N ASP A 26 9.58 4.80 8.22
CA ASP A 26 9.42 3.57 9.01
C ASP A 26 8.01 3.35 9.61
N PRO A 27 6.96 3.27 8.77
CA PRO A 27 5.62 3.01 9.25
C PRO A 27 5.45 1.53 9.63
N ASP A 28 4.64 1.26 10.67
CA ASP A 28 4.29 -0.11 11.05
C ASP A 28 3.49 -0.84 9.96
N VAL A 29 2.59 -0.12 9.28
CA VAL A 29 1.70 -0.65 8.24
C VAL A 29 1.47 0.39 7.15
N ILE A 30 1.54 -0.03 5.89
CA ILE A 30 1.14 0.77 4.73
C ILE A 30 -0.19 0.25 4.18
N SER A 31 -1.23 1.07 4.27
CA SER A 31 -2.57 0.75 3.75
C SER A 31 -2.77 1.32 2.35
N LEU A 32 -3.16 0.47 1.39
CA LEU A 32 -3.42 0.85 0.01
C LEU A 32 -4.92 1.05 -0.21
N GLY A 33 -5.28 2.27 -0.64
CA GLY A 33 -6.67 2.65 -0.96
C GLY A 33 -6.99 2.66 -2.45
N GLY A 34 -8.13 3.24 -2.80
CA GLY A 34 -8.63 3.32 -4.17
C GLY A 34 -9.35 2.05 -4.64
N SER A 35 -10.07 2.13 -5.76
CA SER A 35 -10.91 1.04 -6.26
C SER A 35 -10.13 -0.25 -6.55
N ILE A 36 -8.89 -0.14 -7.03
CA ILE A 36 -8.05 -1.28 -7.35
C ILE A 36 -7.61 -2.09 -6.12
N SER A 37 -7.50 -1.45 -4.95
CA SER A 37 -7.11 -2.11 -3.69
C SER A 37 -8.13 -3.13 -3.18
N GLN A 38 -9.38 -3.06 -3.67
CA GLN A 38 -10.42 -4.04 -3.37
C GLN A 38 -10.13 -5.42 -3.98
N ASN A 39 -9.27 -5.49 -5.00
CA ASN A 39 -8.89 -6.75 -5.63
C ASN A 39 -7.75 -7.40 -4.82
N PRO A 40 -7.96 -8.58 -4.19
CA PRO A 40 -6.91 -9.26 -3.44
C PRO A 40 -5.69 -9.62 -4.30
N ASP A 41 -5.88 -9.92 -5.59
CA ASP A 41 -4.80 -10.26 -6.50
C ASP A 41 -3.85 -9.08 -6.73
N PHE A 42 -4.38 -7.85 -6.68
CA PHE A 42 -3.56 -6.65 -6.78
C PHE A 42 -2.66 -6.50 -5.55
N ILE A 43 -3.21 -6.68 -4.34
CA ILE A 43 -2.42 -6.63 -3.10
C ILE A 43 -1.36 -7.72 -3.07
N GLN A 44 -1.71 -8.96 -3.43
CA GLN A 44 -0.76 -10.05 -3.54
C GLN A 44 0.33 -9.78 -4.58
N GLY A 45 -0.05 -9.20 -5.73
CA GLY A 45 0.88 -8.83 -6.78
C GLY A 45 1.90 -7.78 -6.36
N ILE A 46 1.50 -6.81 -5.52
CA ILE A 46 2.43 -5.83 -4.94
C ILE A 46 3.33 -6.47 -3.89
N LYS A 47 2.78 -7.28 -2.98
CA LYS A 47 3.57 -8.00 -1.96
C LYS A 47 4.68 -8.83 -2.62
N LYS A 48 4.32 -9.62 -3.63
CA LYS A 48 5.29 -10.39 -4.41
C LYS A 48 6.35 -9.50 -5.08
N ALA A 49 5.95 -8.33 -5.59
CA ALA A 49 6.91 -7.41 -6.20
C ALA A 49 7.87 -6.81 -5.16
N VAL A 50 7.40 -6.52 -3.94
CA VAL A 50 8.23 -6.10 -2.80
C VAL A 50 9.19 -7.21 -2.39
N ASP A 51 8.68 -8.42 -2.20
CA ASP A 51 9.50 -9.59 -1.85
C ASP A 51 10.62 -9.78 -2.88
N ASN A 52 10.30 -9.68 -4.18
CA ASN A 52 11.31 -9.73 -5.24
C ASN A 52 12.38 -8.64 -5.10
N PHE A 53 12.05 -7.42 -4.67
CA PHE A 53 13.06 -6.38 -4.44
C PHE A 53 13.94 -6.73 -3.24
N VAL A 54 13.32 -7.16 -2.13
CA VAL A 54 14.03 -7.54 -0.90
C VAL A 54 14.98 -8.72 -1.16
N ASP A 55 14.54 -9.73 -1.90
CA ASP A 55 15.36 -10.88 -2.29
C ASP A 55 16.48 -10.52 -3.29
N THR A 56 16.32 -9.44 -4.06
CA THR A 56 17.29 -9.05 -5.10
C THR A 56 18.40 -8.15 -4.57
N TYR A 57 18.11 -7.32 -3.56
CA TYR A 57 19.01 -6.28 -3.07
C TYR A 57 19.26 -6.48 -1.58
N GLU A 58 20.49 -6.83 -1.21
CA GLU A 58 20.89 -7.12 0.17
C GLU A 58 20.73 -5.91 1.12
N GLU A 59 20.66 -4.69 0.57
CA GLU A 59 20.42 -3.46 1.33
C GLU A 59 19.02 -3.39 1.95
N TYR A 60 18.06 -4.12 1.40
CA TYR A 60 16.71 -4.19 1.94
C TYR A 60 16.61 -5.26 3.03
N THR A 61 16.72 -4.82 4.28
CA THR A 61 16.55 -5.62 5.50
C THR A 61 15.11 -5.75 6.01
N VAL A 62 14.20 -4.86 5.62
CA VAL A 62 12.82 -4.79 6.13
C VAL A 62 11.83 -4.71 4.97
N ALA A 63 10.88 -5.65 4.96
CA ALA A 63 9.74 -5.61 4.05
C ALA A 63 8.55 -4.88 4.71
N PRO A 64 7.93 -3.89 4.05
CA PRO A 64 6.75 -3.20 4.59
C PRO A 64 5.56 -4.14 4.76
N VAL A 65 4.82 -3.97 5.87
CA VAL A 65 3.53 -4.64 6.06
C VAL A 65 2.47 -3.92 5.22
N ILE A 66 1.98 -4.59 4.17
CA ILE A 66 1.02 -4.01 3.21
C ILE A 66 -0.38 -4.61 3.42
N GLN A 67 -1.40 -3.75 3.46
CA GLN A 67 -2.81 -4.17 3.51
C GLN A 67 -3.71 -3.31 2.63
N ALA A 68 -4.92 -3.79 2.33
CA ALA A 68 -5.96 -2.98 1.68
C ALA A 68 -6.67 -2.10 2.71
N CYS A 69 -7.09 -0.90 2.32
CA CYS A 69 -7.96 -0.06 3.14
C CYS A 69 -9.35 -0.67 3.31
N THR A 70 -10.00 -0.45 4.46
CA THR A 70 -11.28 -1.10 4.81
C THR A 70 -12.52 -0.51 4.14
N TYR A 71 -12.62 0.82 4.07
CA TYR A 71 -13.92 1.50 3.87
C TYR A 71 -14.19 1.96 2.43
N HIS A 72 -13.25 1.73 1.51
CA HIS A 72 -13.37 1.93 0.06
C HIS A 72 -14.24 3.13 -0.40
N ALA A 73 -15.51 2.87 -0.77
CA ALA A 73 -16.43 3.89 -1.29
C ALA A 73 -16.80 4.95 -0.26
N ASP A 74 -16.98 4.53 0.99
CA ASP A 74 -17.37 5.40 2.10
C ASP A 74 -16.16 5.93 2.88
N ALA A 75 -14.94 5.62 2.45
CA ALA A 75 -13.71 6.01 3.14
C ALA A 75 -13.63 7.52 3.41
N ASN A 76 -14.17 8.34 2.49
CA ASN A 76 -14.21 9.79 2.65
C ASN A 76 -15.19 10.24 3.76
N LEU A 77 -16.33 9.55 3.91
CA LEU A 77 -17.33 9.87 4.94
C LEU A 77 -16.78 9.53 6.33
N TYR A 78 -16.24 8.32 6.49
CA TYR A 78 -15.59 7.93 7.74
C TYR A 78 -14.39 8.81 8.04
N GLY A 79 -13.55 9.10 7.05
CA GLY A 79 -12.39 9.99 7.22
C GLY A 79 -12.78 11.39 7.68
N ALA A 80 -13.83 11.98 7.10
CA ALA A 80 -14.33 13.29 7.52
C ALA A 80 -14.85 13.28 8.97
N LEU A 81 -15.57 12.23 9.36
CA LEU A 81 -16.07 12.07 10.73
C LEU A 81 -14.92 11.95 11.73
N VAL A 82 -13.93 11.08 11.46
CA VAL A 82 -12.76 10.91 12.33
C VAL A 82 -11.98 12.21 12.46
N ASN A 83 -11.77 12.93 11.34
CA ASN A 83 -11.09 14.23 11.36
C ASN A 83 -11.79 15.22 12.30
N TRP A 84 -13.11 15.36 12.16
CA TRP A 84 -13.90 16.26 13.02
C TRP A 84 -13.82 15.86 14.50
N LEU A 85 -13.96 14.56 14.81
CA LEU A 85 -13.84 14.06 16.19
C LEU A 85 -12.47 14.37 16.80
N GLN A 86 -11.39 14.28 16.02
CA GLN A 86 -10.04 14.61 16.48
C GLN A 86 -9.87 16.12 16.73
N GLU A 87 -10.37 16.96 15.83
CA GLU A 87 -10.32 18.42 15.97
C GLU A 87 -11.09 18.90 17.21
N GLU A 88 -12.25 18.32 17.48
CA GLU A 88 -13.09 18.63 18.64
C GLU A 88 -12.63 17.92 19.94
N LYS A 89 -11.56 17.13 19.89
CA LYS A 89 -11.02 16.33 21.01
C LYS A 89 -12.05 15.36 21.61
N GLN A 90 -12.87 14.77 20.74
CA GLN A 90 -13.88 13.77 21.05
C GLN A 90 -13.52 12.38 20.51
N TRP A 91 -12.25 12.18 20.14
CA TRP A 91 -11.71 10.92 19.62
C TRP A 91 -11.14 10.05 20.73
#